data_AF-A0A6I2VMQ7-F1
#
_entry.id   AF-A0A6I2VMQ7-F1
#
_cell.length_a   1.000
_cell.length_b   1.000
_cell.length_c   1.000
_cell.angle_alpha   90.00
_cell.angle_beta   90.00
_cell.angle_gamma   90.00
#
_symmetry.space_group_name_H-M   'P 1'
#
loop_
_entity.id
_entity.type
_entity.pdbx_description
1 polymer ?
#
loop_
_entity_poly.entity_id
_entity_poly.type
_entity_poly.pdbx_seq_one_letter_code
_entity_poly.pdbx_strand_id
1 'polypeptide(L)'
;ETGGSYYPPTVFDHVDPSTLLAQEEVFGPVLAVTTFADEAEALRLANGTQYGLASAVWTRDLDRAVRVSRDLRVGVVWVNCYEEGDLTVPFGGVKQSGFGRDKSLHALDKFTDIKTTWIELS
;
A
#
# COMPACT_ATOMS: atom_id res chain seq x y z
N GLU A 1 29.15 -6.86 25.40
CA GLU A 1 28.01 -7.22 24.53
C GLU A 1 27.53 -5.95 23.83
N THR A 2 27.21 -5.98 22.53
CA THR A 2 26.98 -4.78 21.71
C THR A 2 25.68 -4.00 22.04
N GLY A 3 24.87 -4.46 23.01
CA GLY A 3 23.83 -3.67 23.67
C GLY A 3 22.62 -3.23 22.82
N GLY A 4 22.52 -3.64 21.55
CA GLY A 4 21.42 -3.24 20.66
C GLY A 4 20.37 -4.34 20.45
N SER A 5 19.18 -3.92 20.01
CA SER A 5 18.09 -4.83 19.59
C SER A 5 18.26 -5.20 18.11
N TYR A 6 19.07 -6.21 17.83
CA TYR A 6 19.39 -6.64 16.47
C TYR A 6 18.60 -7.88 16.07
N TYR A 7 18.15 -7.92 14.81
CA TYR A 7 17.55 -9.08 14.17
C TYR A 7 18.10 -9.21 12.74
N PRO A 8 18.49 -10.40 12.28
CA PRO A 8 19.08 -10.56 10.94
C PRO A 8 18.04 -10.41 9.82
N PRO A 9 18.41 -9.87 8.66
CA PRO A 9 17.56 -9.92 7.47
C PRO A 9 17.18 -11.37 7.16
N THR A 10 15.89 -11.66 7.04
CA THR A 10 15.38 -13.02 6.92
C THR A 10 14.45 -13.14 5.71
N VAL A 11 14.67 -14.14 4.87
CA VAL A 11 13.84 -14.42 3.69
C VAL A 11 13.22 -15.81 3.86
N PHE A 12 11.91 -15.89 3.75
CA PHE A 12 11.17 -17.14 3.64
C PHE A 12 10.68 -17.28 2.21
N ASP A 13 11.09 -18.33 1.52
CA ASP A 13 10.59 -18.68 0.20
C ASP A 13 9.40 -19.66 0.29
N HIS A 14 8.69 -19.80 -0.83
CA HIS A 14 7.55 -20.72 -0.96
C HIS A 14 6.49 -20.58 0.15
N VAL A 15 6.24 -19.36 0.62
CA VAL A 15 5.28 -19.09 1.70
C VAL A 15 3.87 -19.30 1.19
N ASP A 16 3.10 -20.12 1.92
CA ASP A 16 1.67 -20.30 1.65
C ASP A 16 0.90 -19.01 2.04
N PRO A 17 0.08 -18.45 1.13
CA PRO A 17 -0.66 -17.21 1.35
C PRO A 17 -1.61 -17.23 2.56
N SER A 18 -2.02 -18.40 3.05
CA SER A 18 -2.93 -18.54 4.18
C SER A 18 -2.23 -18.50 5.55
N THR A 19 -0.90 -18.49 5.57
CA THR A 19 -0.12 -18.48 6.81
C THR A 19 -0.12 -17.11 7.49
N LEU A 20 0.10 -17.09 8.81
CA LEU A 20 0.24 -15.84 9.56
C LEU A 20 1.36 -14.95 9.00
N LEU A 21 2.48 -15.55 8.59
CA LEU A 21 3.60 -14.82 8.00
C LEU A 21 3.19 -14.05 6.72
N ALA A 22 2.25 -14.57 5.94
CA ALA A 22 1.75 -13.90 4.74
C ALA A 22 0.61 -12.89 5.02
N GLN A 23 -0.08 -13.02 6.15
CA GLN A 23 -1.31 -12.30 6.44
C GLN A 23 -1.16 -11.17 7.47
N GLU A 24 -0.16 -11.26 8.35
CA GLU A 24 0.05 -10.31 9.44
C GLU A 24 1.34 -9.49 9.25
N GLU A 25 1.31 -8.24 9.69
CA GLU A 25 2.43 -7.33 9.61
C GLU A 25 3.50 -7.67 10.66
N VAL A 26 4.65 -8.18 10.21
CA VAL A 26 5.79 -8.50 11.10
C VAL A 26 6.53 -7.24 11.56
N PHE A 27 6.59 -6.21 10.71
CA PHE A 27 7.27 -4.93 10.96
C PHE A 27 8.78 -5.02 11.30
N GLY A 28 9.42 -6.14 10.93
CA GLY A 28 10.85 -6.39 11.04
C GLY A 28 11.51 -6.64 9.67
N PRO A 29 12.82 -6.91 9.62
CA PRO A 29 13.55 -7.13 8.37
C PRO A 29 13.30 -8.55 7.81
N VAL A 30 12.02 -8.87 7.55
CA VAL A 30 11.56 -10.19 7.11
C VAL A 30 10.80 -10.06 5.78
N LEU A 31 11.16 -10.87 4.80
CA LEU A 31 10.49 -10.96 3.50
C LEU A 31 9.87 -12.35 3.31
N ALA A 32 8.58 -12.40 2.98
CA ALA A 32 7.88 -13.61 2.54
C ALA A 32 7.76 -13.61 1.01
N VAL A 33 8.11 -14.73 0.37
CA VAL A 33 8.04 -14.88 -1.09
C VAL A 33 7.06 -15.98 -1.46
N THR A 34 6.07 -15.61 -2.27
CA THR A 34 5.08 -16.52 -2.84
C THR A 34 5.13 -16.43 -4.36
N THR A 35 5.10 -17.57 -5.04
CA THR A 35 5.04 -17.66 -6.50
C THR A 35 3.61 -17.61 -7.02
N PHE A 36 3.42 -17.13 -8.24
CA PHE A 36 2.15 -17.17 -8.98
C PHE A 36 2.40 -17.61 -10.42
N ALA A 37 1.39 -18.22 -11.05
CA ALA A 37 1.46 -18.70 -12.43
C ALA A 37 1.06 -17.63 -13.47
N ASP A 38 0.12 -16.76 -13.11
CA ASP A 38 -0.43 -15.75 -14.02
C ASP A 38 -0.81 -14.44 -13.31
N GLU A 39 -1.13 -13.42 -14.13
CA GLU A 39 -1.49 -12.08 -13.68
C GLU A 39 -2.74 -12.07 -12.78
N ALA A 40 -3.72 -12.94 -13.05
CA ALA A 40 -4.95 -13.02 -12.27
C ALA A 40 -4.69 -13.63 -10.88
N GLU A 41 -3.84 -14.65 -10.80
CA GLU A 41 -3.38 -15.21 -9.54
C GLU A 41 -2.57 -14.19 -8.74
N ALA A 42 -1.63 -13.48 -9.35
CA ALA A 42 -0.89 -12.40 -8.69
C ALA A 42 -1.82 -11.36 -8.06
N LEU A 43 -2.83 -10.90 -8.80
CA LEU A 43 -3.83 -9.95 -8.29
C LEU A 43 -4.67 -10.55 -7.15
N ARG A 44 -5.06 -11.82 -7.24
CA ARG A 44 -5.79 -12.52 -6.18
C ARG A 44 -4.96 -12.61 -4.89
N LEU A 45 -3.68 -12.96 -5.01
CA LEU A 45 -2.76 -13.04 -3.89
C LEU A 45 -2.52 -11.67 -3.26
N ALA A 46 -2.16 -10.66 -4.05
CA ALA A 46 -1.88 -9.32 -3.57
C ALA A 46 -3.09 -8.65 -2.90
N ASN A 47 -4.29 -8.89 -3.42
CA ASN A 47 -5.53 -8.35 -2.85
C ASN A 47 -6.08 -9.17 -1.67
N GLY A 48 -5.59 -10.40 -1.47
CA GLY A 48 -6.06 -11.40 -0.51
C GLY A 48 -5.68 -11.15 0.96
N THR A 49 -5.44 -9.90 1.33
CA THR A 49 -5.15 -9.44 2.70
C THR A 49 -6.17 -8.39 3.15
N GLN A 50 -6.34 -8.24 4.46
CA GLN A 50 -7.15 -7.16 5.06
C GLN A 50 -6.52 -5.77 4.91
N TYR A 51 -5.23 -5.70 4.55
CA TYR A 51 -4.49 -4.46 4.36
C TYR A 51 -4.54 -3.97 2.90
N GLY A 52 -4.22 -2.69 2.73
CA GLY A 52 -4.31 -1.99 1.45
C GLY A 52 -3.55 -0.66 1.44
N LEU A 53 -2.36 -0.59 2.03
CA LEU A 53 -1.57 0.64 2.07
C LEU A 53 -0.94 0.94 0.71
N ALA A 54 -0.01 0.10 0.28
CA ALA A 54 0.74 0.28 -0.95
C ALA A 54 1.14 -1.05 -1.59
N SER A 55 1.53 -1.02 -2.86
CA SER A 55 2.06 -2.17 -3.60
C SER A 55 3.02 -1.70 -4.70
N ALA A 56 3.80 -2.62 -5.26
CA ALA A 56 4.66 -2.33 -6.40
C ALA A 56 4.59 -3.41 -7.47
N VAL A 57 4.67 -2.99 -8.74
CA VAL A 57 4.64 -3.86 -9.92
C VAL A 57 5.97 -3.71 -10.66
N TRP A 58 6.64 -4.82 -10.90
CA TRP A 58 7.87 -4.87 -11.69
C TRP A 58 7.60 -5.54 -13.03
N THR A 59 7.62 -4.76 -14.12
CA THR A 59 7.27 -5.23 -15.47
C THR A 59 7.86 -4.32 -16.54
N ARG A 60 8.22 -4.88 -17.70
CA ARG A 60 8.57 -4.11 -18.91
C ARG A 60 7.37 -3.83 -19.82
N ASP A 61 6.26 -4.51 -19.58
CA ASP A 61 5.00 -4.36 -20.33
C ASP A 61 4.18 -3.22 -19.71
N LEU A 62 3.97 -2.15 -20.48
CA LEU A 62 3.23 -0.97 -20.06
C LEU A 62 1.73 -1.24 -19.88
N ASP A 63 1.15 -2.07 -20.75
CA ASP A 63 -0.28 -2.41 -20.64
C ASP A 63 -0.53 -3.23 -19.37
N ARG A 64 0.40 -4.13 -19.05
CA ARG A 64 0.41 -4.84 -17.76
C ARG A 64 0.55 -3.88 -16.60
N ALA A 65 1.49 -2.93 -16.66
CA ALA A 65 1.68 -1.95 -15.60
C ALA A 65 0.39 -1.17 -15.30
N VAL A 66 -0.31 -0.69 -16.33
CA VAL A 66 -1.56 0.06 -16.18
C VAL A 66 -2.68 -0.83 -15.65
N ARG A 67 -2.89 -2.02 -16.21
CA ARG A 67 -3.96 -2.94 -15.78
C ARG A 67 -3.77 -3.40 -14.34
N VAL A 68 -2.60 -3.93 -14.00
CA VAL A 68 -2.31 -4.44 -12.65
C VAL A 68 -2.40 -3.32 -11.62
N SER A 69 -1.85 -2.13 -11.91
CA SER A 69 -1.94 -0.99 -10.98
C SER A 69 -3.37 -0.57 -10.69
N ARG A 70 -4.26 -0.64 -11.69
CA ARG A 70 -5.69 -0.33 -11.52
C ARG A 70 -6.43 -1.37 -10.68
N ASP A 71 -6.06 -2.64 -10.82
CA ASP A 71 -6.77 -3.76 -10.18
C ASP A 71 -6.27 -4.07 -8.76
N LEU A 72 -5.11 -3.53 -8.37
CA LEU A 72 -4.62 -3.57 -7.00
C LEU A 72 -5.45 -2.67 -6.08
N ARG A 73 -5.93 -3.24 -4.97
CA ARG A 73 -6.77 -2.56 -3.97
C ARG A 73 -5.90 -1.96 -2.87
N VAL A 74 -5.10 -0.97 -3.26
CA VAL A 74 -4.18 -0.24 -2.38
C VAL A 74 -4.30 1.27 -2.61
N GLY A 75 -3.75 2.06 -1.70
CA GLY A 75 -3.72 3.51 -1.83
C GLY A 75 -2.65 4.04 -2.78
N VAL A 76 -1.51 3.36 -2.86
CA VAL A 76 -0.35 3.75 -3.66
C VAL A 76 0.17 2.54 -4.45
N VAL A 77 0.42 2.71 -5.75
CA VAL A 77 1.09 1.71 -6.57
C VAL A 77 2.33 2.32 -7.20
N TRP A 78 3.47 1.67 -7.01
CA TRP A 78 4.71 1.96 -7.73
C TRP A 78 4.91 1.00 -8.90
N VAL A 79 5.46 1.50 -10.00
CA VAL A 79 5.81 0.66 -11.16
C VAL A 79 7.31 0.80 -11.43
N ASN A 80 8.04 -0.30 -11.37
CA ASN A 80 9.50 -0.37 -11.54
C ASN A 80 10.31 0.51 -10.57
N CYS A 81 9.73 0.80 -9.40
CA CYS A 81 10.38 1.46 -8.27
C CYS A 81 9.68 1.05 -6.96
N TYR A 82 10.18 1.53 -5.82
CA TYR A 82 9.56 1.30 -4.51
C TYR A 82 9.83 2.50 -3.61
N GLU A 83 8.83 2.93 -2.83
CA GLU A 83 8.95 4.04 -1.87
C GLU A 83 9.30 5.42 -2.49
N GLU A 84 9.06 5.61 -3.78
CA GLU A 84 9.29 6.89 -4.47
C GLU A 84 8.09 7.86 -4.34
N GLY A 85 8.34 9.15 -4.50
CA GLY A 85 7.32 10.20 -4.53
C GLY A 85 7.67 11.42 -3.68
N ASP A 86 6.79 12.42 -3.68
CA ASP A 86 7.00 13.67 -2.95
C ASP A 86 5.73 14.11 -2.16
N LEU A 87 5.76 15.31 -1.59
CA LEU A 87 4.67 15.85 -0.76
C LEU A 87 3.42 16.26 -1.56
N THR A 88 3.50 16.32 -2.88
CA THR A 88 2.42 16.77 -3.77
C THR A 88 1.43 15.66 -4.12
N VAL A 89 1.78 14.39 -3.90
CA VAL A 89 0.92 13.24 -4.15
C VAL A 89 0.26 12.72 -2.86
N PRO A 90 -1.02 12.29 -2.90
CA PRO A 90 -1.70 11.77 -1.73
C PRO A 90 -1.11 10.43 -1.30
N PHE A 91 -0.98 10.23 0.01
CA PHE A 91 -0.53 8.98 0.62
C PHE A 91 -1.56 8.48 1.64
N GLY A 92 -1.78 7.17 1.70
CA GLY A 92 -2.69 6.56 2.66
C GLY A 92 -3.44 5.39 2.05
N GLY A 93 -3.82 4.43 2.90
CA GLY A 93 -4.34 3.14 2.46
C GLY A 93 -5.85 3.08 2.25
N VAL A 94 -6.30 1.88 1.89
CA VAL A 94 -7.69 1.45 1.93
C VAL A 94 -7.83 0.23 2.85
N LYS A 95 -9.06 -0.29 3.02
CA LYS A 95 -9.37 -1.40 3.94
C LYS A 95 -8.91 -1.06 5.36
N GLN A 96 -8.23 -1.97 6.05
CA GLN A 96 -7.73 -1.73 7.41
C GLN A 96 -6.45 -0.88 7.47
N SER A 97 -5.85 -0.52 6.33
CA SER A 97 -4.66 0.34 6.31
C SER A 97 -4.96 1.83 6.48
N GLY A 98 -6.23 2.22 6.58
CA GLY A 98 -6.62 3.57 6.97
C GLY A 98 -7.79 4.15 6.19
N PHE A 99 -8.21 5.34 6.63
CA PHE A 99 -9.28 6.15 6.02
C PHE A 99 -8.76 7.57 5.72
N GLY A 100 -9.13 8.10 4.55
CA GLY A 100 -8.65 9.40 4.06
C GLY A 100 -7.23 9.35 3.48
N ARG A 101 -6.65 10.52 3.16
CA ARG A 101 -5.30 10.66 2.60
C ARG A 101 -4.52 11.78 3.29
N ASP A 102 -3.24 11.53 3.53
CA ASP A 102 -2.26 12.52 3.98
C ASP A 102 -1.41 13.00 2.81
N LYS A 103 -0.62 14.06 3.03
CA LYS A 103 0.10 14.80 1.98
C LYS A 103 -0.85 15.40 0.93
N SER A 104 -0.28 16.11 -0.05
CA SER A 104 -1.01 16.81 -1.11
C SER A 104 -2.07 17.79 -0.58
N LEU A 105 -2.81 18.41 -1.49
CA LEU A 105 -3.94 19.27 -1.13
C LEU A 105 -5.09 18.49 -0.47
N HIS A 106 -5.20 17.18 -0.74
CA HIS A 106 -6.27 16.33 -0.20
C HIS A 106 -6.21 16.18 1.32
N ALA A 107 -5.03 16.36 1.94
CA ALA A 107 -4.91 16.32 3.39
C ALA A 107 -5.55 17.53 4.08
N LEU A 108 -5.67 18.68 3.40
CA LEU A 108 -6.17 19.92 4.00
C LEU A 108 -7.61 19.76 4.50
N ASP A 109 -8.43 18.96 3.83
CA ASP A 109 -9.81 18.67 4.24
C ASP A 109 -9.87 18.01 5.64
N LYS A 110 -8.81 17.32 6.08
CA LYS A 110 -8.73 16.75 7.43
C LYS A 110 -8.40 17.77 8.51
N PHE A 111 -7.83 18.92 8.13
CA PHE A 111 -7.33 19.96 9.04
C PHE A 111 -8.13 21.26 8.94
N THR A 112 -9.27 21.25 8.23
CA THR A 112 -10.13 22.42 8.03
C THR A 112 -11.58 22.08 8.34
N ASP A 113 -12.34 23.08 8.82
CA ASP A 113 -13.77 22.96 9.06
C ASP A 113 -14.56 23.77 8.04
N ILE A 114 -15.65 23.19 7.52
CA ILE A 114 -16.57 23.88 6.59
C ILE A 114 -17.63 24.62 7.41
N LYS A 115 -17.78 25.92 7.15
CA LYS A 115 -18.84 26.76 7.74
C LYS A 115 -19.62 27.47 6.64
N THR A 116 -20.94 27.33 6.67
CA THR A 116 -21.86 28.05 5.78
C THR A 116 -22.61 29.12 6.58
N THR A 117 -22.61 30.36 6.08
CA THR A 117 -23.38 31.48 6.65
C THR A 117 -24.32 32.02 5.58
N TRP A 118 -25.61 32.03 5.87
CA TRP A 118 -26.64 32.64 5.03
C TRP A 118 -27.07 33.98 5.62
N ILE A 119 -27.28 34.98 4.76
CA ILE A 119 -27.74 36.31 5.16
C ILE A 119 -28.91 36.70 4.24
N GLU A 120 -30.07 36.94 4.82
CA GLU A 120 -31.25 37.49 4.15
C GLU A 120 -31.25 39.02 4.31
N LEU A 121 -31.47 39.75 3.21
CA LEU A 121 -31.36 41.21 3.15
C LEU A 121 -32.70 41.91 2.84
N SER A 122 -33.80 41.16 2.76
CA SER A 122 -35.15 41.66 2.45
C SER A 122 -36.02 41.78 3.69
#